data_AF-A0A920HZN7-F1
#
_entry.id   AF-A0A920HZN7-F1
#
_cell.length_a   1.000
_cell.length_b   1.000
_cell.length_c   1.000
_cell.angle_alpha   90.00
_cell.angle_beta   90.00
_cell.angle_gamma   90.00
#
_symmetry.space_group_name_H-M   'P 1'
#
loop_
_entity.id
_entity.type
_entity.pdbx_description
1 polymer ?
#
loop_
_entity_poly.entity_id
_entity_poly.type
_entity_poly.pdbx_seq_one_letter_code
_entity_poly.pdbx_strand_id
1 'polypeptide(L)' 'MVKVGSQVRLNRTIISCEEMKNGGYRVVNKCELEIKDDIKPAFIAETISLVFP' A
#
# COMPACT_ATOMS: atom_id res chain seq x y z
N MET A 1 11.19 8.63 -9.96
CA MET A 1 10.70 9.73 -9.11
C MET A 1 9.34 10.13 -9.64
N VAL A 2 8.31 10.15 -8.79
CA VAL A 2 6.93 10.48 -9.22
C VAL A 2 6.86 11.99 -9.47
N LYS A 3 6.41 12.40 -10.66
CA LYS A 3 6.26 13.81 -11.02
C LYS A 3 4.84 14.28 -10.73
N VAL A 4 4.67 15.58 -10.47
CA VAL A 4 3.33 16.18 -10.35
C VAL A 4 2.57 15.95 -11.66
N GLY A 5 1.30 15.55 -11.55
CA GLY A 5 0.45 15.21 -12.70
C GLY A 5 0.64 13.79 -13.25
N SER A 6 1.57 13.00 -12.72
CA SER A 6 1.70 11.58 -13.08
C SER A 6 0.47 10.78 -12.66
N GLN A 7 0.07 9.82 -13.48
CA GLN A 7 -0.88 8.78 -13.11
C GLN A 7 -0.11 7.62 -12.47
N VAL A 8 -0.58 7.17 -11.30
CA VAL A 8 0.03 6.07 -10.55
C VAL A 8 -1.01 5.01 -10.21
N ARG A 9 -0.59 3.76 -10.03
CA ARG A 9 -1.43 2.66 -9.58
C ARG A 9 -0.78 1.96 -8.39
N LEU A 10 -1.51 1.84 -7.29
CA LEU A 10 -1.07 1.08 -6.12
C LEU A 10 -1.65 -0.33 -6.17
N ASN A 11 -0.78 -1.34 -6.26
CA ASN A 11 -1.15 -2.71 -5.96
C ASN A 11 -0.83 -2.99 -4.50
N ARG A 12 -1.81 -3.52 -3.76
CA ARG A 12 -1.68 -3.85 -2.35
C ARG A 12 -2.10 -5.29 -2.11
N THR A 13 -1.21 -6.07 -1.52
CA THR A 13 -1.49 -7.42 -1.04
C THR A 13 -1.49 -7.41 0.48
N ILE A 14 -2.60 -7.84 1.09
CA ILE A 14 -2.69 -8.04 2.54
C ILE A 14 -1.89 -9.31 2.87
N ILE A 15 -0.86 -9.17 3.69
CA ILE A 15 0.01 -10.26 4.15
C ILE A 15 -0.54 -10.85 5.44
N SER A 16 -0.97 -10.00 6.37
CA SER A 16 -1.68 -10.41 7.58
C SER A 16 -2.72 -9.38 7.99
N CYS A 17 -3.74 -9.84 8.71
CA CYS A 17 -4.81 -9.02 9.26
C CYS A 17 -5.15 -9.54 10.66
N GLU A 18 -4.89 -8.72 11.67
CA GLU A 18 -5.09 -9.06 13.08
C GLU A 18 -6.20 -8.17 13.66
N GLU A 19 -7.26 -8.77 14.18
CA GLU A 19 -8.29 -8.03 14.91
C GLU A 19 -7.72 -7.48 16.22
N MET A 20 -8.05 -6.22 16.52
CA MET A 20 -7.62 -5.52 17.73
C MET A 20 -8.78 -5.42 18.71
N LYS A 21 -8.46 -5.40 20.01
CA LYS A 21 -9.46 -5.30 21.09
C LYS A 21 -10.38 -4.06 21.01
N ASN A 22 -9.97 -3.03 20.27
CA ASN A 22 -10.71 -1.79 20.09
C ASN A 22 -11.60 -1.78 18.83
N GLY A 23 -11.83 -2.94 18.20
CA GLY A 23 -12.68 -3.09 17.02
C GLY A 23 -12.02 -2.66 15.71
N GLY A 24 -10.73 -2.31 15.72
CA GLY A 24 -9.93 -2.10 14.51
C GLY A 24 -9.17 -3.34 14.08
N TYR A 25 -8.46 -3.23 12.95
CA TYR A 25 -7.56 -4.25 12.42
C TYR A 25 -6.15 -3.70 12.24
N ARG A 26 -5.16 -4.46 12.67
CA ARG A 26 -3.76 -4.23 12.32
C ARG A 26 -3.44 -5.07 11.08
N VAL A 27 -3.14 -4.39 9.98
CA VAL A 27 -2.94 -5.01 8.67
C VAL A 27 -1.51 -4.80 8.20
N VAL A 28 -0.79 -5.89 7.92
CA VAL A 28 0.51 -5.84 7.24
C VAL A 28 0.27 -5.99 5.74
N ASN A 29 0.83 -5.09 4.95
CA ASN A 29 0.61 -5.03 3.51
C ASN A 29 1.94 -4.99 2.75
N LYS A 30 2.02 -5.72 1.66
CA LYS A 30 3.00 -5.46 0.60
C LYS A 30 2.38 -4.50 -0.40
N CYS A 31 3.04 -3.39 -0.64
CA CYS A 31 2.59 -2.31 -1.52
C CYS A 31 3.59 -2.11 -2.66
N GLU A 32 3.07 -2.00 -3.88
CA GLU A 32 3.83 -1.69 -5.09
C GLU A 32 3.14 -0.55 -5.83
N LEU A 33 3.81 0.59 -5.96
CA LEU A 33 3.28 1.78 -6.63
C LEU A 33 3.91 1.90 -8.02
N GLU A 34 3.13 1.65 -9.05
CA GLU A 34 3.50 1.78 -10.46
C GLU A 34 3.26 3.22 -10.94
N ILE A 35 4.11 3.71 -11.85
CA ILE A 35 3.90 4.97 -12.57
C ILE A 35 3.55 4.62 -14.02
N LYS A 36 2.50 5.23 -14.57
CA LYS A 36 2.08 4.99 -15.95
C LYS A 36 3.24 5.27 -16.93
N ASP A 37 3.44 4.36 -17.87
CA ASP A 37 4.46 4.41 -18.92
C ASP A 37 5.92 4.41 -18.42
N ASP A 38 6.17 4.11 -17.15
CA ASP A 38 7.51 3.92 -16.57
C ASP A 38 7.74 2.43 -16.25
N ILE A 39 8.97 1.98 -16.44
CA ILE A 39 9.38 0.60 -16.15
C ILE A 39 9.75 0.46 -14.66
N LYS A 40 10.23 1.54 -14.03
CA LYS A 40 10.62 1.51 -12.63
C LYS A 40 9.45 1.90 -11.74
N PRO A 41 9.08 1.09 -10.73
CA PRO A 41 8.05 1.49 -9.77
C PRO A 41 8.51 2.70 -8.97
N ALA A 42 7.54 3.47 -8.49
CA ALA A 42 7.78 4.57 -7.56
C ALA A 42 8.31 4.06 -6.22
N PHE A 43 7.72 2.96 -5.70
CA PHE A 43 8.23 2.25 -4.55
C PHE A 43 7.70 0.81 -4.49
N ILE A 44 8.44 -0.04 -3.77
CA ILE A 44 8.00 -1.34 -3.28
C ILE A 44 8.28 -1.35 -1.78
N ALA A 45 7.25 -1.52 -0.95
CA ALA A 45 7.38 -1.40 0.49
C ALA A 45 6.44 -2.33 1.24
N GLU A 46 6.87 -2.76 2.43
CA GLU A 46 5.98 -3.32 3.43
C GLU A 46 5.45 -2.19 4.32
N THR A 47 4.15 -2.20 4.60
CA THR A 47 3.50 -1.18 5.44
C THR A 47 2.62 -1.84 6.48
N ILE A 48 2.56 -1.23 7.66
CA ILE A 48 1.63 -1.60 8.72
C ILE A 48 0.55 -0.52 8.79
N SER A 49 -0.71 -0.91 8.69
CA SER A 49 -1.86 -0.01 8.74
C SER A 49 -2.78 -0.37 9.90
N LEU A 50 -3.40 0.64 10.51
CA LEU A 50 -4.54 0.46 11.40
C LEU A 50 -5.79 0.82 10.61
N VAL A 51 -6.71 -0.13 10.47
CA VAL A 51 -7.94 0.04 9.69
C VAL A 51 -9.13 -0.09 10.64
N PHE A 52 -10.02 0.89 10.63
CA PHE A 52 -11.27 0.87 11.39
C PHE A 52 -12.45 0.87 10.40
N PRO A 53 -13.48 0.05 10.62
CA PRO A 53 -14.71 0.06 9.82
C PRO A 53 -15.54 1.34 10.03
#